data_AF-A0A6G3BFX5-F1
#
_entry.id   AF-A0A6G3BFX5-F1
#
_cell.length_a   1.000
_cell.length_b   1.000
_cell.length_c   1.000
_cell.angle_alpha   90.00
_cell.angle_beta   90.00
_cell.angle_gamma   90.00
#
_symmetry.space_group_name_H-M   'P 1'
#
loop_
_entity.id
_entity.type
_entity.pdbx_description
1 polymer ?
#
loop_
_entity_poly.entity_id
_entity_poly.type
_entity_poly.pdbx_seq_one_letter_code
_entity_poly.pdbx_strand_id
1 'polypeptide(L)'
;MAPVIELIVQDALDGLDELGAHEKIDLVESYALPIPHQVITRLLGVPAQHLPSFCAAAAGLFDTSASAEDVGRSMGAVLAILDQLVVSAREHPEDNLTGDLVRAADASESPLSDTELCDQLMPIIIASTETTVHAIGTQLVHLLGHPDQLAMVTSGLVTMEAALRESLRLRPPIAAVPLRFAVRQFEDARSGERFEEGESILIHLAGTNTDPQDVRRPRALRRAAHRRITEPGIRARPARVSRRRPGHQ
;
A
#
# COMPACT_ATOMS: atom_id res chain seq x y z
N MET A 1 11.93 -9.79 -13.18
CA MET A 1 11.73 -8.60 -12.33
C MET A 1 12.72 -8.48 -11.17
N ALA A 2 13.09 -9.55 -10.45
CA ALA A 2 14.04 -9.43 -9.33
C ALA A 2 15.34 -8.64 -9.65
N PRO A 3 16.04 -8.88 -10.77
CA PRO A 3 17.24 -8.09 -11.11
C PRO A 3 16.95 -6.60 -11.33
N VAL A 4 15.76 -6.26 -11.84
CA VAL A 4 15.36 -4.85 -12.06
C VAL A 4 15.09 -4.15 -10.73
N ILE A 5 14.46 -4.85 -9.79
CA ILE A 5 14.20 -4.32 -8.45
C ILE A 5 15.52 -4.10 -7.71
N GLU A 6 16.46 -5.05 -7.81
CA GLU A 6 17.80 -4.92 -7.21
C GLU A 6 18.54 -3.68 -7.74
N LEU A 7 18.47 -3.41 -9.05
CA LEU A 7 19.04 -2.19 -9.64
C LEU A 7 18.38 -0.92 -9.09
N ILE A 8 17.04 -0.87 -9.06
CA ILE A 8 16.31 0.29 -8.51
C ILE A 8 16.69 0.55 -7.04
N VAL A 9 16.81 -0.52 -6.26
CA VAL A 9 17.22 -0.42 -4.85
C VAL A 9 18.66 0.05 -4.75
N GLN A 10 19.57 -0.46 -5.58
CA GLN A 10 20.97 -0.04 -5.58
C GLN A 10 21.10 1.44 -5.97
N ASP A 11 20.42 1.89 -7.02
CA ASP A 11 20.41 3.30 -7.44
C ASP A 11 19.91 4.21 -6.29
N ALA A 12 18.89 3.76 -5.55
CA ALA A 12 18.38 4.49 -4.39
C ALA A 12 19.38 4.52 -3.23
N LEU A 13 20.14 3.45 -3.00
CA LEU A 13 21.20 3.42 -1.98
C LEU A 13 22.40 4.30 -2.37
N ASP A 14 22.82 4.26 -3.64
CA ASP A 14 23.91 5.09 -4.15
C ASP A 14 23.57 6.58 -3.99
N GLY A 15 22.32 6.97 -4.27
CA GLY A 15 21.82 8.33 -4.03
C GLY A 15 21.84 8.74 -2.55
N LEU A 16 21.67 7.81 -1.60
CA LEU A 16 21.82 8.11 -0.18
C LEU A 16 23.29 8.31 0.22
N ASP A 17 24.21 7.55 -0.37
CA ASP A 17 25.65 7.68 -0.11
C ASP A 17 26.19 9.05 -0.57
N GLU A 18 25.61 9.61 -1.64
CA GLU A 18 25.95 10.96 -2.15
C GLU A 18 25.57 12.11 -1.20
N LEU A 19 24.55 11.93 -0.33
CA LEU A 19 24.09 12.97 0.62
C LEU A 19 25.06 13.15 1.81
N GLY A 20 25.95 12.17 2.06
CA GLY A 20 27.00 12.26 3.08
C GLY A 20 26.54 11.97 4.52
N ALA A 21 27.50 11.55 5.37
CA ALA A 21 27.25 10.93 6.68
C ALA A 21 26.72 11.85 7.81
N HIS A 22 26.50 13.15 7.55
CA HIS A 22 26.16 14.14 8.58
C HIS A 22 24.84 14.86 8.36
N GLU A 23 24.11 14.51 7.30
CA GLU A 23 22.81 15.11 7.00
C GLU A 23 21.67 14.30 7.62
N LYS A 24 20.63 15.00 8.08
CA LYS A 24 19.37 14.35 8.44
C LYS A 24 18.62 14.08 7.13
N ILE A 25 18.51 12.82 6.77
CA ILE A 25 17.87 12.40 5.52
C ILE A 25 16.43 11.99 5.80
N ASP A 26 15.49 12.50 5.00
CA ASP A 26 14.15 11.94 4.93
C ASP A 26 14.17 10.66 4.08
N LEU A 27 14.16 9.51 4.75
CA LEU A 27 14.17 8.20 4.10
C LEU A 27 12.85 7.86 3.41
N VAL A 28 11.75 8.57 3.71
CA VAL A 28 10.51 8.38 2.97
C VAL A 28 10.66 8.99 1.58
N GLU A 29 11.04 10.26 1.50
CA GLU A 29 11.22 10.96 0.22
C GLU A 29 12.40 10.40 -0.58
N SER A 30 13.52 10.10 0.08
CA SER A 30 14.78 9.76 -0.60
C SER A 30 14.91 8.28 -0.93
N TYR A 31 14.11 7.39 -0.31
CA TYR A 31 14.30 5.94 -0.45
C TYR A 31 12.98 5.16 -0.58
N ALA A 32 12.04 5.32 0.35
CA ALA A 32 10.81 4.51 0.37
C ALA A 32 9.85 4.86 -0.77
N LEU A 33 9.74 6.15 -1.14
CA LEU A 33 8.85 6.62 -2.20
C LEU A 33 9.37 6.29 -3.61
N PRO A 34 10.64 6.52 -3.96
CA PRO A 34 11.12 6.29 -5.33
C PRO A 34 11.06 4.83 -5.77
N ILE A 35 11.31 3.87 -4.87
CA ILE A 35 11.44 2.44 -5.23
C ILE A 35 10.14 1.88 -5.85
N PRO A 36 8.97 1.91 -5.17
CA PRO A 36 7.75 1.32 -5.72
C PRO A 36 7.29 2.03 -6.99
N HIS A 37 7.47 3.35 -7.06
CA HIS A 37 7.13 4.16 -8.22
C HIS A 37 7.96 3.80 -9.46
N GLN A 38 9.28 3.61 -9.30
CA GLN A 38 10.13 3.14 -10.40
C GLN A 38 9.78 1.70 -10.82
N VAL A 39 9.43 0.83 -9.87
CA VAL A 39 9.04 -0.54 -10.18
C VAL A 39 7.76 -0.56 -11.01
N ILE A 40 6.69 0.12 -10.59
CA ILE A 40 5.40 0.08 -11.30
C ILE A 40 5.50 0.73 -12.68
N THR A 41 6.26 1.82 -12.81
CA THR A 41 6.42 2.49 -14.10
C THR A 41 7.21 1.65 -15.11
N ARG A 42 8.28 0.98 -14.68
CA ARG A 42 8.98 0.01 -15.54
C ARG A 42 8.08 -1.19 -15.88
N LEU A 43 7.30 -1.68 -14.93
CA LEU A 43 6.37 -2.79 -15.14
C LEU A 43 5.32 -2.43 -16.21
N LEU A 44 4.79 -1.20 -16.18
CA LEU A 44 3.81 -0.70 -17.14
C LEU A 44 4.41 -0.27 -18.48
N GLY A 45 5.73 -0.16 -18.60
CA GLY A 45 6.37 0.38 -19.81
C GLY A 45 6.26 1.90 -19.94
N VAL A 46 6.10 2.63 -18.82
CA VAL A 46 6.10 4.10 -18.83
C VAL A 46 7.47 4.61 -19.31
N PRO A 47 7.54 5.41 -20.38
CA PRO A 47 8.80 6.00 -20.83
C PRO A 47 9.44 6.86 -19.74
N ALA A 48 10.76 6.82 -19.62
CA ALA A 48 11.50 7.51 -18.55
C ALA A 48 11.19 9.01 -18.45
N GLN A 49 10.88 9.67 -19.57
CA GLN A 49 10.49 11.09 -19.61
C GLN A 49 9.17 11.40 -18.90
N HIS A 50 8.27 10.42 -18.78
CA HIS A 50 6.97 10.56 -18.10
C HIS A 50 7.01 10.14 -16.63
N LEU A 51 8.12 9.54 -16.18
CA LEU A 51 8.28 9.03 -14.83
C LEU A 51 8.01 10.11 -13.76
N PRO A 52 8.61 11.32 -13.80
CA PRO A 52 8.37 12.33 -12.77
C PRO A 52 6.92 12.78 -12.70
N SER A 53 6.28 13.04 -13.85
CA SER A 53 4.87 13.43 -13.92
C SER A 53 3.93 12.33 -13.44
N PHE A 54 4.23 11.08 -13.78
CA PHE A 54 3.45 9.93 -13.35
C PHE A 54 3.52 9.75 -11.83
N CYS A 55 4.72 9.83 -11.25
CA CYS A 55 4.91 9.69 -9.80
C CYS A 55 4.17 10.79 -9.03
N ALA A 56 4.28 12.04 -9.49
CA ALA A 56 3.59 13.17 -8.87
C ALA A 56 2.06 13.01 -8.94
N ALA A 57 1.53 12.60 -10.09
CA ALA A 57 0.10 12.36 -10.27
C ALA A 57 -0.40 11.18 -9.43
N ALA A 58 0.36 10.08 -9.36
CA ALA A 58 0.02 8.92 -8.56
C ALA A 58 0.00 9.24 -7.05
N ALA A 59 0.98 10.00 -6.55
CA ALA A 59 1.01 10.44 -5.16
C ALA A 59 -0.20 11.35 -4.82
N GLY A 60 -0.60 12.23 -5.73
CA GLY A 60 -1.76 13.11 -5.56
C GLY A 60 -3.11 12.39 -5.40
N LEU A 61 -3.22 11.11 -5.80
CA LEU A 61 -4.43 10.30 -5.60
C LEU A 61 -4.69 9.94 -4.13
N PHE A 62 -3.65 9.95 -3.30
CA PHE A 62 -3.69 9.51 -1.91
C PHE A 62 -3.48 10.64 -0.91
N ASP A 63 -3.30 11.86 -1.40
CA ASP A 63 -3.22 13.03 -0.54
C ASP A 63 -4.59 13.33 0.09
N THR A 64 -4.73 12.92 1.36
CA THR A 64 -5.95 13.15 2.14
C THR A 64 -6.19 14.63 2.51
N SER A 65 -5.21 15.50 2.26
CA SER A 65 -5.34 16.95 2.43
C SER A 65 -5.72 17.68 1.14
N ALA A 66 -5.65 17.01 -0.01
CA ALA A 66 -5.97 17.58 -1.31
C ALA A 66 -7.47 17.87 -1.46
N SER A 67 -7.80 18.89 -2.26
CA SER A 67 -9.19 19.15 -2.63
C SER A 67 -9.68 18.09 -3.61
N ALA A 68 -11.01 17.91 -3.71
CA ALA A 68 -11.60 17.02 -4.70
C ALA A 68 -11.20 17.38 -6.15
N GLU A 69 -10.98 18.67 -6.41
CA GLU A 69 -10.50 19.15 -7.72
C GLU A 69 -9.05 18.71 -7.98
N ASP A 70 -8.18 18.81 -6.99
CA ASP A 70 -6.78 18.38 -7.11
C ASP A 70 -6.65 16.86 -7.31
N VAL A 71 -7.47 16.08 -6.59
CA VAL A 71 -7.57 14.63 -6.80
C VAL A 71 -8.08 14.32 -8.21
N GLY A 72 -9.10 15.04 -8.70
CA GLY A 72 -9.59 14.90 -10.07
C GLY A 72 -8.54 15.22 -11.13
N ARG A 73 -7.72 16.26 -10.92
CA ARG A 73 -6.59 16.60 -11.81
C ARG A 73 -5.52 15.51 -11.81
N SER A 74 -5.19 14.96 -10.65
CA SER A 74 -4.24 13.85 -10.49
C SER A 74 -4.73 12.58 -11.21
N MET A 75 -6.00 12.23 -11.03
CA MET A 75 -6.69 11.14 -11.72
C MET A 75 -6.63 11.30 -13.24
N GLY A 76 -6.99 12.49 -13.74
CA GLY A 76 -6.93 12.78 -15.18
C GLY A 76 -5.52 12.67 -15.76
N ALA A 77 -4.50 13.12 -15.02
CA ALA A 77 -3.11 13.01 -15.46
C ALA A 77 -2.63 11.55 -15.54
N VAL A 78 -2.99 10.70 -14.57
CA VAL A 78 -2.67 9.27 -14.61
C VAL A 78 -3.38 8.59 -15.78
N LEU A 79 -4.68 8.84 -15.97
CA LEU A 79 -5.46 8.26 -17.07
C LEU A 79 -4.93 8.68 -18.44
N ALA A 80 -4.50 9.93 -18.61
CA ALA A 80 -3.92 10.40 -19.87
C ALA A 80 -2.60 9.68 -20.22
N ILE A 81 -1.78 9.36 -19.21
CA ILE A 81 -0.57 8.56 -19.42
C ILE A 81 -0.94 7.12 -19.77
N LEU A 82 -1.90 6.52 -19.05
CA LEU A 82 -2.34 5.14 -19.34
C LEU A 82 -2.92 5.00 -20.75
N ASP A 83 -3.72 5.96 -21.19
CA ASP A 83 -4.28 6.00 -22.54
C ASP A 83 -3.18 5.97 -23.61
N GLN A 84 -2.15 6.80 -23.45
CA GLN A 84 -0.99 6.80 -24.34
C GLN A 84 -0.26 5.45 -24.36
N LEU A 85 -0.11 4.81 -23.19
CA LEU A 85 0.52 3.49 -23.11
C LEU A 85 -0.32 2.41 -23.79
N VAL A 86 -1.63 2.42 -23.59
CA VAL A 86 -2.55 1.45 -24.21
C VAL A 86 -2.56 1.61 -25.72
N VAL A 87 -2.70 2.84 -26.23
CA VAL A 87 -2.65 3.12 -27.68
C VAL A 87 -1.32 2.67 -28.28
N SER A 88 -0.20 3.03 -27.64
CA SER A 88 1.13 2.60 -28.09
C SER A 88 1.28 1.08 -28.08
N ALA A 89 0.79 0.41 -27.03
CA ALA A 89 0.89 -1.04 -26.88
C ALA A 89 -0.01 -1.81 -27.87
N ARG A 90 -1.10 -1.22 -28.37
CA ARG A 90 -1.89 -1.81 -29.46
C ARG A 90 -1.15 -1.84 -30.78
N GLU A 91 -0.46 -0.76 -31.10
CA GLU A 91 0.31 -0.67 -32.35
C GLU A 91 1.61 -1.48 -32.25
N HIS A 92 2.29 -1.39 -31.10
CA HIS A 92 3.62 -1.95 -30.86
C HIS A 92 3.68 -2.57 -29.46
N PRO A 93 3.11 -3.77 -29.26
CA PRO A 93 3.08 -4.41 -27.95
C PRO A 93 4.49 -4.84 -27.53
N GLU A 94 4.96 -4.28 -26.43
CA GLU A 94 6.26 -4.61 -25.82
C GLU A 94 6.14 -5.75 -24.78
N ASP A 95 7.28 -6.24 -24.28
CA ASP A 95 7.35 -7.24 -23.20
C ASP A 95 7.24 -6.56 -21.82
N ASN A 96 6.08 -5.95 -21.56
CA ASN A 96 5.72 -5.30 -20.30
C ASN A 96 4.25 -5.58 -19.95
N LEU A 97 3.80 -5.20 -18.75
CA LEU A 97 2.44 -5.50 -18.27
C LEU A 97 1.35 -4.93 -19.18
N THR A 98 1.55 -3.72 -19.73
CA THR A 98 0.57 -3.08 -20.62
C THR A 98 0.46 -3.85 -21.94
N GLY A 99 1.59 -4.23 -22.54
CA GLY A 99 1.61 -5.08 -23.74
C GLY A 99 1.03 -6.47 -23.49
N ASP A 100 1.32 -7.09 -22.35
CA ASP A 100 0.74 -8.38 -21.94
C ASP A 100 -0.78 -8.30 -21.80
N LEU A 101 -1.28 -7.24 -21.15
CA LEU A 101 -2.71 -7.03 -20.94
C LEU A 101 -3.43 -6.79 -22.28
N VAL A 102 -2.86 -5.97 -23.17
CA VAL A 102 -3.39 -5.74 -24.52
C VAL A 102 -3.45 -7.05 -25.32
N ARG A 103 -2.36 -7.83 -25.34
CA ARG A 103 -2.32 -9.13 -26.02
C ARG A 103 -3.38 -10.09 -25.49
N ALA A 104 -3.55 -10.16 -24.17
CA ALA A 104 -4.52 -11.03 -23.53
C ALA A 104 -5.97 -10.60 -23.83
N ALA A 105 -6.24 -9.28 -23.83
CA ALA A 105 -7.54 -8.73 -24.16
C ALA A 105 -7.92 -9.03 -25.62
N ASP A 106 -7.01 -8.80 -26.57
CA ASP A 106 -7.27 -9.00 -27.99
C ASP A 106 -7.39 -10.48 -28.39
N ALA A 107 -6.76 -11.38 -27.62
CA ALA A 107 -6.92 -12.83 -27.81
C ALA A 107 -8.22 -13.40 -27.21
N SER A 108 -8.98 -12.60 -26.45
CA SER A 108 -10.20 -13.05 -25.80
C SER A 108 -11.43 -13.02 -26.73
N GLU A 109 -12.46 -13.80 -26.41
CA GLU A 109 -13.73 -13.79 -27.16
C GLU A 109 -14.50 -12.47 -27.03
N SER A 110 -14.13 -11.63 -26.05
CA SER A 110 -14.72 -10.31 -25.79
C SER A 110 -13.61 -9.28 -25.57
N PRO A 111 -13.00 -8.74 -26.64
CA PRO A 111 -11.92 -7.79 -26.53
C PRO A 111 -12.29 -6.58 -25.68
N LEU A 112 -11.34 -6.14 -24.85
CA LEU A 112 -11.50 -4.95 -24.04
C LEU A 112 -11.27 -3.70 -24.90
N SER A 113 -12.09 -2.68 -24.67
CA SER A 113 -11.83 -1.32 -25.15
C SER A 113 -10.63 -0.70 -24.45
N ASP A 114 -10.11 0.40 -25.01
CA ASP A 114 -8.95 1.12 -24.45
C ASP A 114 -9.28 1.70 -23.06
N THR A 115 -10.51 2.16 -22.88
CA THR A 115 -11.03 2.58 -21.58
C THR A 115 -11.02 1.44 -20.57
N GLU A 116 -11.52 0.26 -20.95
CA GLU A 116 -11.53 -0.91 -20.05
C GLU A 116 -10.12 -1.38 -19.71
N LEU A 117 -9.17 -1.30 -20.66
CA LEU A 117 -7.76 -1.59 -20.39
C LEU A 117 -7.17 -0.59 -19.36
N CYS A 118 -7.43 0.70 -19.53
CA CYS A 118 -7.04 1.72 -18.56
C CYS A 118 -7.67 1.46 -17.17
N ASP A 119 -8.96 1.09 -17.13
CA ASP A 119 -9.68 0.76 -15.89
C ASP A 119 -9.08 -0.46 -15.17
N GLN A 120 -8.44 -1.38 -15.90
CA GLN A 120 -7.75 -2.53 -15.30
C GLN A 120 -6.34 -2.19 -14.81
N LEU A 121 -5.62 -1.29 -15.51
CA LEU A 121 -4.28 -0.87 -15.10
C LEU A 121 -4.31 0.05 -13.87
N MET A 122 -5.35 0.87 -13.73
CA MET A 122 -5.44 1.87 -12.68
C MET A 122 -5.41 1.28 -11.25
N PRO A 123 -6.17 0.23 -10.90
CA PRO A 123 -6.08 -0.42 -9.60
C PRO A 123 -4.69 -0.98 -9.28
N ILE A 124 -3.93 -1.41 -10.28
CA ILE A 124 -2.57 -1.96 -10.09
C ILE A 124 -1.61 -0.86 -9.64
N ILE A 125 -1.74 0.33 -10.22
CA ILE A 125 -0.96 1.51 -9.81
C ILE A 125 -1.29 1.88 -8.37
N ILE A 126 -2.57 2.04 -8.08
CA ILE A 126 -3.10 2.43 -6.77
C ILE A 126 -2.67 1.42 -5.69
N ALA A 127 -2.75 0.13 -5.99
CA ALA A 127 -2.46 -0.91 -5.01
C ALA A 127 -0.96 -1.07 -4.71
N SER A 128 -0.08 -0.75 -5.67
CA SER A 128 1.35 -1.12 -5.62
C SER A 128 2.27 -0.04 -5.07
N THR A 129 1.89 1.25 -5.15
CA THR A 129 2.75 2.35 -4.71
C THR A 129 2.67 2.56 -3.21
N GLU A 130 1.59 3.19 -2.72
CA GLU A 130 1.47 3.66 -1.34
C GLU A 130 1.62 2.55 -0.29
N THR A 131 1.05 1.37 -0.57
CA THR A 131 1.13 0.24 0.36
C THR A 131 2.57 -0.22 0.57
N THR A 132 3.36 -0.20 -0.50
CA THR A 132 4.77 -0.59 -0.48
C THR A 132 5.64 0.51 0.13
N VAL A 133 5.38 1.79 -0.17
CA VAL A 133 6.04 2.94 0.47
C VAL A 133 5.87 2.84 1.99
N HIS A 134 4.63 2.61 2.46
CA HIS A 134 4.34 2.48 3.88
C HIS A 134 5.00 1.25 4.51
N ALA A 135 5.05 0.12 3.79
CA ALA A 135 5.72 -1.09 4.27
C ALA A 135 7.23 -0.86 4.48
N ILE A 136 7.90 -0.23 3.51
CA ILE A 136 9.32 0.12 3.61
C ILE A 136 9.55 1.10 4.75
N GLY A 137 8.80 2.22 4.79
CA GLY A 137 8.94 3.24 5.83
C GLY A 137 8.71 2.69 7.24
N THR A 138 7.70 1.84 7.41
CA THR A 138 7.42 1.17 8.69
C THR A 138 8.55 0.22 9.09
N GLN A 139 9.11 -0.54 8.15
CA GLN A 139 10.24 -1.42 8.42
C GLN A 139 11.48 -0.63 8.87
N LEU A 140 11.77 0.50 8.22
CA LEU A 140 12.86 1.39 8.60
C LEU A 140 12.65 1.93 10.01
N VAL A 141 11.46 2.45 10.33
CA VAL A 141 11.13 2.95 11.67
C VAL A 141 11.28 1.85 12.72
N HIS A 142 10.79 0.64 12.45
CA HIS A 142 10.90 -0.46 13.41
C HIS A 142 12.35 -0.90 13.65
N LEU A 143 13.15 -1.10 12.61
CA LEU A 143 14.52 -1.59 12.78
C LEU A 143 15.47 -0.49 13.32
N LEU A 144 15.39 0.74 12.80
CA LEU A 144 16.24 1.84 13.24
C LEU A 144 15.86 2.32 14.65
N GLY A 145 14.59 2.18 15.04
CA GLY A 145 14.11 2.47 16.40
C GLY A 145 14.42 1.37 17.43
N HIS A 146 14.81 0.16 17.00
CA HIS A 146 15.09 -0.99 17.88
C HIS A 146 16.41 -1.67 17.50
N PRO A 147 17.57 -1.11 17.91
CA PRO A 147 18.89 -1.60 17.51
C PRO A 147 19.17 -3.07 17.88
N ASP A 148 18.55 -3.57 18.95
CA ASP A 148 18.61 -4.98 19.35
C ASP A 148 17.95 -5.90 18.31
N GLN A 149 16.83 -5.48 17.74
CA GLN A 149 16.15 -6.20 16.67
C GLN A 149 16.93 -6.11 15.35
N LEU A 150 17.46 -4.93 15.03
CA LEU A 150 18.33 -4.77 13.86
C LEU A 150 19.55 -5.71 13.94
N ALA A 151 20.20 -5.80 15.09
CA ALA A 151 21.33 -6.71 15.30
C ALA A 151 20.95 -8.19 15.13
N MET A 152 19.75 -8.60 15.56
CA MET A 152 19.26 -9.96 15.33
C MET A 152 19.05 -10.24 13.84
N VAL A 153 18.55 -9.26 13.08
CA VAL A 153 18.34 -9.43 11.64
C VAL A 153 19.67 -9.46 10.88
N THR A 154 20.59 -8.55 11.17
CA THR A 154 21.88 -8.47 10.46
C THR A 154 22.83 -9.61 10.81
N SER A 155 22.74 -10.18 12.02
CA SER A 155 23.48 -11.41 12.39
C SER A 155 22.88 -12.70 11.82
N GLY A 156 21.67 -12.64 11.24
CA GLY A 156 20.96 -13.81 10.73
C GLY A 156 20.23 -14.63 11.81
N LEU A 157 20.22 -14.19 13.08
CA LEU A 157 19.42 -14.80 14.15
C LEU A 157 17.92 -14.77 13.84
N VAL A 158 17.47 -13.71 13.16
CA VAL A 158 16.10 -13.57 12.63
C VAL A 158 16.21 -13.24 11.15
N THR A 159 15.42 -13.90 10.30
CA THR A 159 15.42 -13.58 8.86
C THR A 159 14.75 -12.24 8.59
N MET A 160 15.17 -11.55 7.52
CA MET A 160 14.52 -10.30 7.10
C MET A 160 13.01 -10.50 6.82
N GLU A 161 12.64 -11.64 6.24
CA GLU A 161 11.24 -12.01 6.01
C GLU A 161 10.42 -12.10 7.32
N ALA A 162 10.99 -12.71 8.36
CA ALA A 162 10.33 -12.82 9.66
C ALA A 162 10.14 -11.44 10.31
N ALA A 163 11.15 -10.56 10.20
CA ALA A 163 11.08 -9.20 10.70
C ALA A 163 10.02 -8.37 9.93
N LEU A 164 10.02 -8.44 8.60
CA LEU A 164 9.02 -7.78 7.75
C LEU A 164 7.60 -8.23 8.09
N ARG A 165 7.38 -9.54 8.21
CA ARG A 165 6.06 -10.09 8.55
C ARG A 165 5.56 -9.57 9.91
N GLU A 166 6.44 -9.43 10.90
CA GLU A 166 6.07 -8.88 12.19
C GLU A 166 5.78 -7.37 12.12
N SER A 167 6.56 -6.64 11.33
CA SER A 167 6.34 -5.21 11.04
C SER A 167 4.97 -4.98 10.40
N LEU A 168 4.64 -5.72 9.34
CA LEU A 168 3.33 -5.66 8.67
C LEU A 168 2.18 -6.10 9.58
N ARG A 169 2.42 -7.02 10.52
CA ARG A 169 1.43 -7.37 11.54
C ARG A 169 1.15 -6.18 12.45
N LEU A 170 2.19 -5.56 12.99
CA LEU A 170 2.06 -4.46 13.96
C LEU A 170 1.53 -3.17 13.33
N ARG A 171 1.94 -2.89 12.10
CA ARG A 171 1.67 -1.66 11.36
C ARG A 171 1.41 -2.05 9.89
N PRO A 172 0.24 -2.63 9.57
CA PRO A 172 -0.09 -2.95 8.19
C PRO A 172 -0.26 -1.66 7.36
N PRO A 173 0.22 -1.62 6.11
CA PRO A 173 0.01 -0.48 5.21
C PRO A 173 -1.46 -0.11 5.04
N ILE A 174 -2.33 -1.13 5.05
CA ILE A 174 -3.78 -0.96 5.03
C ILE A 174 -4.31 -1.28 6.43
N ALA A 175 -4.67 -0.25 7.19
CA ALA A 175 -5.21 -0.42 8.54
C ALA A 175 -6.65 -0.94 8.53
N ALA A 176 -7.45 -0.56 7.53
CA ALA A 176 -8.81 -1.04 7.33
C ALA A 176 -9.09 -1.20 5.83
N VAL A 177 -9.87 -2.22 5.47
CA VAL A 177 -10.32 -2.39 4.07
C VAL A 177 -11.44 -1.40 3.74
N PRO A 178 -11.67 -1.07 2.46
CA PRO A 178 -12.82 -0.27 2.05
C PRO A 178 -14.14 -0.83 2.58
N LEU A 179 -15.12 0.06 2.81
CA LEU A 179 -16.43 -0.31 3.35
C LEU A 179 -17.05 -1.47 2.56
N ARG A 180 -17.56 -2.44 3.30
CA ARG A 180 -18.51 -3.44 2.80
C ARG A 180 -19.90 -3.01 3.24
N PHE A 181 -20.92 -3.44 2.51
CA PHE A 181 -22.30 -3.14 2.83
C PHE A 181 -23.06 -4.45 2.93
N ALA A 182 -23.88 -4.59 3.99
CA ALA A 182 -24.73 -5.75 4.15
C ALA A 182 -25.78 -5.77 3.03
N VAL A 183 -25.74 -6.76 2.15
CA VAL A 183 -26.71 -6.90 1.05
C VAL A 183 -28.08 -7.43 1.50
N ARG A 184 -28.16 -7.89 2.76
CA ARG A 184 -29.37 -8.33 3.46
C ARG A 184 -29.08 -8.36 4.95
N GLN A 185 -30.13 -8.37 5.77
CA GLN A 185 -29.99 -8.54 7.21
C GLN A 185 -29.30 -9.88 7.56
N PHE A 186 -28.34 -9.84 8.49
CA PHE A 186 -27.72 -11.05 9.05
C PHE A 186 -27.24 -10.84 10.49
N GLU A 187 -26.97 -11.93 11.20
CA GLU A 187 -26.35 -11.93 12.53
C GLU A 187 -24.98 -12.60 12.41
N ASP A 188 -23.92 -11.96 12.89
CA ASP A 188 -22.60 -12.58 12.98
C ASP A 188 -22.59 -13.60 14.12
N ALA A 189 -22.48 -14.88 13.78
CA ALA A 189 -22.48 -15.98 14.75
C ALA A 189 -21.36 -15.89 15.80
N ARG A 190 -20.29 -15.13 15.53
CA ARG A 190 -19.12 -15.05 16.42
C ARG A 190 -19.20 -13.89 17.40
N SER A 191 -19.73 -12.73 16.98
CA SER A 191 -19.92 -11.55 17.84
C SER A 191 -21.34 -11.43 18.41
N GLY A 192 -22.33 -12.07 17.78
CA GLY A 192 -23.75 -11.89 18.06
C GLY A 192 -24.30 -10.55 17.55
N GLU A 193 -23.51 -9.77 16.82
CA GLU A 193 -23.96 -8.49 16.26
C GLU A 193 -24.91 -8.70 15.08
N ARG A 194 -25.95 -7.88 15.01
CA ARG A 194 -26.91 -7.85 13.91
C ARG A 194 -26.61 -6.67 13.00
N PHE A 195 -26.59 -6.95 11.71
CA PHE A 195 -26.39 -5.97 10.65
C PHE A 195 -27.67 -5.88 9.82
N GLU A 196 -28.13 -4.65 9.62
CA GLU A 196 -29.28 -4.36 8.76
C GLU A 196 -28.87 -4.27 7.29
N GLU A 197 -29.81 -4.46 6.36
CA GLU A 197 -29.55 -4.24 4.93
C GLU A 197 -29.08 -2.79 4.68
N GLY A 198 -28.01 -2.65 3.88
CA GLY A 198 -27.35 -1.37 3.59
C GLY A 198 -26.40 -0.88 4.69
N GLU A 199 -26.32 -1.55 5.84
CA GLU A 199 -25.39 -1.13 6.90
C GLU A 199 -23.93 -1.30 6.47
N SER A 200 -23.13 -0.27 6.73
CA SER A 200 -21.71 -0.24 6.38
C SER A 200 -20.88 -1.01 7.42
N ILE A 201 -20.03 -1.90 6.93
CA ILE A 201 -19.14 -2.74 7.72
C ILE A 201 -17.70 -2.33 7.36
N LEU A 202 -16.95 -1.92 8.39
CA LEU A 202 -15.53 -1.62 8.27
C LEU A 202 -14.71 -2.73 8.92
N ILE A 203 -13.83 -3.37 8.16
CA ILE A 203 -12.93 -4.42 8.69
C ILE A 203 -11.59 -3.78 9.03
N HIS A 204 -11.28 -3.73 10.32
CA HIS A 204 -10.06 -3.09 10.84
C HIS A 204 -8.90 -4.10 11.02
N LEU A 205 -8.10 -4.27 9.97
CA LEU A 205 -6.96 -5.19 9.91
C LEU A 205 -5.94 -4.96 11.02
N ALA A 206 -5.58 -3.69 11.31
CA ALA A 206 -4.59 -3.38 12.35
C ALA A 206 -5.05 -3.84 13.75
N GLY A 207 -6.34 -3.70 14.05
CA GLY A 207 -6.95 -4.20 15.28
C GLY A 207 -6.91 -5.72 15.35
N THR A 208 -7.31 -6.41 14.28
CA THR A 208 -7.27 -7.87 14.22
C THR A 208 -5.85 -8.41 14.36
N ASN A 209 -4.87 -7.76 13.74
CA ASN A 209 -3.47 -8.18 13.79
C ASN A 209 -2.86 -8.09 15.20
N THR A 210 -3.44 -7.29 16.09
CA THR A 210 -2.97 -7.07 17.47
C THR A 210 -3.92 -7.61 18.55
N ASP A 211 -5.11 -8.11 18.19
CA ASP A 211 -6.07 -8.82 19.05
C ASP A 211 -5.45 -9.86 20.02
N PRO A 212 -5.41 -9.59 21.33
CA PRO A 212 -4.81 -10.49 22.32
C PRO A 212 -5.51 -11.86 22.41
N GLN A 213 -6.75 -11.98 21.92
CA GLN A 213 -7.54 -13.21 21.93
C GLN A 213 -7.27 -14.12 20.74
N ASP A 214 -6.47 -13.71 19.74
CA ASP A 214 -6.14 -14.59 18.62
C ASP A 214 -5.19 -15.72 19.08
N VAL A 215 -5.75 -16.93 19.16
CA VAL A 215 -5.08 -18.17 19.58
C VAL A 215 -4.14 -18.75 18.52
N ARG A 216 -4.23 -18.30 17.26
CA ARG A 216 -3.34 -18.72 16.17
C ARG A 216 -1.93 -18.12 16.28
N ARG A 217 -1.68 -17.30 17.31
CA ARG A 217 -0.39 -16.64 17.57
C ARG A 217 0.64 -17.57 18.21
N PRO A 218 1.85 -17.71 17.64
CA PRO A 218 2.97 -18.34 18.33
C PRO A 218 3.33 -17.56 19.62
N ARG A 219 3.43 -18.26 20.75
CA ARG A 219 3.73 -17.66 22.08
C ARG A 219 5.05 -16.89 22.13
N ALA A 220 6.02 -17.19 21.26
CA ALA A 220 7.33 -16.53 21.22
C ALA A 220 7.25 -15.04 20.80
N LEU A 221 6.40 -14.71 19.83
CA LEU A 221 6.22 -13.32 19.35
C LEU A 221 5.36 -12.47 20.31
N ARG A 222 4.55 -13.10 21.18
CA ARG A 222 3.77 -12.40 22.22
C ARG A 222 4.65 -11.72 23.28
N ARG A 223 5.87 -12.19 23.54
CA ARG A 223 6.75 -11.66 24.61
C ARG A 223 7.76 -10.61 24.12
N ALA A 224 8.21 -10.71 22.87
CA ALA A 224 9.15 -9.74 22.29
C ALA A 224 8.45 -8.43 21.88
N ALA A 225 7.26 -8.51 21.25
CA ALA A 225 6.57 -7.34 20.70
C ALA A 225 5.83 -6.51 21.77
N HIS A 226 5.21 -7.14 22.78
CA HIS A 226 4.37 -6.43 23.76
C HIS A 226 5.14 -5.68 24.85
N ARG A 227 6.41 -6.01 25.09
CA ARG A 227 7.21 -5.37 26.17
C ARG A 227 8.13 -4.25 25.68
N ARG A 228 8.27 -4.02 24.38
CA ARG A 228 9.24 -3.06 23.84
C ARG A 228 8.69 -2.02 22.84
N ILE A 229 7.50 -2.23 22.27
CA ILE A 229 6.95 -1.34 21.21
C ILE A 229 5.83 -0.40 21.72
N THR A 230 5.28 -0.62 22.92
CA THR A 230 4.05 0.07 23.40
C THR A 230 4.25 1.15 24.48
N GLU A 231 5.47 1.60 24.78
CA GLU A 231 5.66 2.81 25.60
C GLU A 231 6.52 3.81 24.82
N PRO A 232 6.04 5.05 24.54
CA PRO A 232 5.26 5.88 25.47
C PRO A 232 3.92 6.43 24.94
N GLY A 233 2.89 6.40 25.78
CA GLY A 233 2.12 7.63 26.05
C GLY A 233 0.75 7.90 25.42
N ILE A 234 0.15 7.05 24.57
CA ILE A 234 -1.22 7.33 24.06
C ILE A 234 -2.15 6.13 24.31
N ARG A 235 -2.85 6.16 25.44
CA ARG A 235 -4.03 5.31 25.68
C ARG A 235 -5.15 5.79 24.76
N ALA A 236 -5.38 5.10 23.64
CA ALA A 236 -6.60 5.27 22.88
C ALA A 236 -7.80 4.80 23.73
N ARG A 237 -8.67 5.74 24.13
CA ARG A 237 -10.00 5.39 24.64
C ARG A 237 -10.86 4.90 23.47
N PRO A 238 -11.65 3.83 23.61
CA PRO A 238 -12.58 3.43 22.56
C PRO A 238 -13.60 4.56 22.33
N ALA A 239 -13.69 5.01 21.07
CA ALA A 239 -14.68 6.01 20.67
C ALA A 239 -16.08 5.41 20.78
N ARG A 240 -16.90 5.94 21.70
CA ARG A 240 -18.34 5.72 21.68
C ARG A 240 -18.92 6.51 20.51
N VAL A 241 -19.32 5.82 19.46
CA VAL A 241 -20.17 6.42 18.41
C VAL A 241 -21.57 6.60 19.01
N SER A 242 -21.94 7.85 19.24
CA SER A 242 -23.26 8.26 19.71
C SER A 242 -24.29 8.06 18.60
N ARG A 243 -25.16 7.06 18.74
CA ARG A 243 -26.37 6.91 17.91
C ARG A 243 -27.35 8.04 18.25
N ARG A 244 -27.38 9.12 17.45
CA ARG A 244 -28.52 10.05 17.47
C ARG A 244 -29.72 9.36 16.81
N ARG A 245 -30.78 9.13 17.57
CA ARG A 245 -32.09 8.73 17.03
C ARG A 245 -32.69 9.91 16.23
N PRO A 246 -33.38 9.67 15.11
CA PRO A 246 -34.19 10.70 14.49
C PRO A 246 -35.46 10.90 15.34
N GLY A 247 -35.65 12.12 15.83
CA GLY A 247 -36.88 12.53 16.50
C GLY A 247 -37.94 12.87 15.48
N HIS A 248 -39.10 12.23 15.60
CA HIS A 248 -40.35 12.65 14.99
C HIS A 248 -40.72 14.08 15.44
N GLN A 249 -41.04 14.94 14.47
CA GLN A 249 -42.27 15.74 14.42
C GLN A 249 -42.49 16.21 12.98
#